data_AF-A0A151RGV8-F1
#
_entry.id   AF-A0A151RGV8-F1
#
_cell.length_a   1.000
_cell.length_b   1.000
_cell.length_c   1.000
_cell.angle_alpha   90.00
_cell.angle_beta   90.00
_cell.angle_gamma   90.00
#
_symmetry.space_group_name_H-M   'P 1'
#
loop_
_entity.id
_entity.type
_entity.pdbx_description
1 polymer ?
#
loop_
_entity_poly.entity_id
_entity_poly.type
_entity_poly.pdbx_seq_one_letter_code
_entity_poly.pdbx_strand_id
1 'polypeptide(L)'
;MKNFITGNFGKVRLVDDEALDIVGMGDINLRNSTGTIWTLKDVRYIPGLKRMLIFVSVLDIKGYRVTFEDGQWKVVKGNLVVART
;
A
#
# COMPACT_ATOMS: atom_id res chain seq x y z
N MET A 1 -2.42 11.77 -4.13
CA MET A 1 -2.72 11.33 -2.75
C MET A 1 -3.78 12.27 -2.19
N LYS A 2 -4.71 11.77 -1.38
CA LYS A 2 -5.72 12.57 -0.64
C LYS A 2 -5.27 12.68 0.82
N ASN A 3 -5.79 13.67 1.56
CA ASN A 3 -5.48 13.86 2.99
C ASN A 3 -3.96 13.82 3.27
N PHE A 4 -3.17 14.45 2.40
CA PHE A 4 -1.72 14.36 2.46
C PHE A 4 -1.19 15.28 3.56
N ILE A 5 -0.41 14.69 4.47
CA ILE A 5 0.29 15.40 5.53
C ILE A 5 1.78 15.24 5.33
N THR A 6 2.52 16.34 5.50
CA THR A 6 3.98 16.35 5.48
C THR A 6 4.52 16.32 6.91
N GLY A 7 5.70 15.73 7.07
CA GLY A 7 6.32 15.60 8.38
C GLY A 7 7.42 14.54 8.38
N ASN A 8 8.09 14.39 9.52
CA ASN A 8 9.04 13.31 9.73
C ASN A 8 8.29 12.08 10.24
N PHE A 9 8.15 11.06 9.38
CA PHE A 9 7.51 9.78 9.74
C PHE A 9 8.53 8.64 9.86
N GLY A 10 9.80 8.98 10.08
CA GLY A 10 10.91 8.05 10.15
C GLY A 10 11.47 7.66 8.78
N LYS A 11 12.17 6.52 8.76
CA LYS A 11 12.81 5.98 7.55
C LYS A 11 12.30 4.58 7.24
N VAL A 12 12.32 4.21 5.98
CA VAL A 12 12.21 2.82 5.54
C VAL A 12 13.61 2.30 5.20
N ARG A 13 13.92 1.07 5.60
CA ARG A 13 15.13 0.38 5.13
C ARG A 13 14.77 -0.52 3.96
N LEU A 14 15.55 -0.41 2.89
CA LEU A 14 15.45 -1.25 1.71
C LEU A 14 16.24 -2.55 1.90
N VAL A 15 16.17 -3.43 0.89
CA VAL A 15 16.84 -4.74 0.91
C VAL A 15 18.36 -4.61 0.90
N ASP A 16 18.89 -3.55 0.30
CA ASP A 16 20.32 -3.19 0.28
C ASP A 16 20.75 -2.38 1.52
N ASP A 17 19.93 -2.33 2.57
CA ASP A 17 20.12 -1.57 3.81
C ASP A 17 20.14 -0.04 3.62
N GLU A 18 19.82 0.47 2.41
CA GLU A 18 19.63 1.90 2.22
C GLU A 18 18.42 2.40 3.03
N ALA A 19 18.61 3.49 3.76
CA ALA A 19 17.56 4.10 4.57
C ALA A 19 16.99 5.35 3.87
N LEU A 20 15.73 5.28 3.44
CA LEU A 20 15.03 6.38 2.78
C LEU A 20 14.05 7.10 3.71
N ASP A 21 13.99 8.43 3.61
CA ASP A 21 13.09 9.25 4.42
C ASP A 21 11.62 9.12 3.99
N ILE A 22 10.75 8.98 4.97
CA ILE A 22 9.30 9.08 4.79
C ILE A 22 8.91 10.53 5.09
N VAL A 23 8.69 11.32 4.03
CA VAL A 23 8.47 12.78 4.13
C VAL A 23 6.99 13.16 4.24
N GLY A 24 6.09 12.18 4.06
CA GLY A 24 4.66 12.41 4.12
C GLY A 24 3.87 11.12 4.26
N MET A 25 2.59 11.27 4.60
CA MET A 25 1.61 10.21 4.55
C MET A 25 0.32 10.72 3.93
N GLY A 26 -0.44 9.86 3.28
CA GLY A 26 -1.77 10.20 2.80
C GLY A 26 -2.51 9.01 2.24
N ASP A 27 -3.75 9.26 1.85
CA ASP A 27 -4.64 8.24 1.33
C ASP A 27 -4.45 8.09 -0.18
N ILE A 28 -4.49 6.85 -0.66
CA ILE A 28 -4.47 6.54 -2.10
C ILE A 28 -5.71 5.75 -2.50
N ASN A 29 -6.29 6.16 -3.62
CA ASN A 29 -7.36 5.43 -4.28
C ASN A 29 -6.74 4.54 -5.36
N LEU A 30 -6.85 3.23 -5.18
CA LEU A 30 -6.54 2.22 -6.18
C LEU A 30 -7.83 1.89 -6.93
N ARG A 31 -7.80 1.96 -8.25
CA ARG A 31 -8.90 1.49 -9.09
C ARG A 31 -8.50 0.13 -9.65
N ASN A 32 -9.31 -0.89 -9.40
CA ASN A 32 -9.10 -2.21 -9.97
C ASN A 32 -9.66 -2.29 -11.41
N SER A 33 -9.41 -3.40 -12.10
CA SER A 33 -9.89 -3.65 -13.47
C SER A 33 -11.42 -3.66 -13.59
N THR A 34 -12.14 -3.94 -12.50
CA THR A 34 -13.61 -3.90 -12.44
C THR A 34 -14.15 -2.49 -12.16
N GLY A 35 -13.29 -1.47 -12.08
CA GLY A 35 -13.66 -0.09 -11.83
C GLY A 35 -13.94 0.24 -10.35
N THR A 36 -13.89 -0.73 -9.44
CA THR A 36 -14.05 -0.54 -8.00
C THR A 36 -12.87 0.28 -7.46
N ILE A 37 -13.20 1.24 -6.59
CA ILE A 37 -12.20 2.08 -5.92
C ILE A 37 -11.94 1.51 -4.53
N TRP A 38 -10.69 1.17 -4.26
CA TRP A 38 -10.19 0.81 -2.95
C TRP A 38 -9.32 1.93 -2.40
N THR A 39 -9.71 2.50 -1.26
CA THR A 39 -8.90 3.52 -0.57
C THR A 39 -7.98 2.87 0.47
N LEU A 40 -6.68 3.01 0.26
CA LEU A 40 -5.66 2.72 1.24
C LEU A 40 -5.38 3.98 2.06
N LYS A 41 -5.57 3.88 3.37
CA LYS A 41 -5.30 4.97 4.31
C LYS A 41 -3.84 4.99 4.78
N ASP A 42 -3.36 6.18 5.15
CA ASP A 42 -2.06 6.39 5.82
C ASP A 42 -0.87 5.77 5.06
N VAL A 43 -0.85 5.92 3.73
CA VAL A 43 0.24 5.41 2.92
C VAL A 43 1.40 6.38 2.94
N ARG A 44 2.57 5.82 3.25
CA ARG A 44 3.85 6.52 3.34
C ARG A 44 4.33 6.98 1.98
N TYR A 45 4.68 8.26 1.87
CA TYR A 45 5.29 8.87 0.71
C TYR A 45 6.79 8.98 0.92
N ILE A 46 7.54 8.32 0.04
CA ILE A 46 9.00 8.20 0.09
C ILE A 46 9.53 8.69 -1.26
N PRO A 47 10.04 9.94 -1.36
CA PRO A 47 10.49 10.52 -2.62
C PRO A 47 11.63 9.75 -3.29
N GLY A 48 12.43 9.04 -2.51
CA GLY A 48 13.52 8.19 -3.02
C GLY A 48 13.05 6.96 -3.80
N LEU A 49 11.77 6.60 -3.71
CA LEU A 49 11.20 5.48 -4.47
C LEU A 49 10.54 5.96 -5.76
N LYS A 50 10.98 5.41 -6.90
CA LYS A 50 10.37 5.67 -8.23
C LYS A 50 8.93 5.16 -8.35
N ARG A 51 8.54 4.18 -7.53
CA ARG A 51 7.22 3.54 -7.53
C ARG A 51 6.72 3.40 -6.10
N MET A 52 5.40 3.46 -5.94
CA MET A 52 4.78 3.22 -4.64
C MET A 52 4.86 1.73 -4.30
N LEU A 53 5.25 1.44 -3.06
CA LEU A 53 5.23 0.09 -2.50
C LEU A 53 4.02 -0.06 -1.57
N ILE A 54 3.35 -1.20 -1.66
CA ILE A 54 2.29 -1.58 -0.73
C ILE A 54 2.78 -2.83 -0.01
N PHE A 55 3.09 -2.69 1.28
CA PHE A 55 3.55 -3.80 2.10
C PHE A 55 2.38 -4.72 2.46
N VAL A 56 2.48 -6.01 2.10
CA VAL A 56 1.47 -7.02 2.39
C VAL A 56 1.25 -7.19 3.91
N SER A 57 2.33 -7.10 4.70
CA SER A 57 2.25 -7.16 6.17
C SER A 57 1.37 -6.04 6.76
N VAL A 58 1.37 -4.85 6.16
CA VAL A 58 0.50 -3.74 6.60
C VAL A 58 -0.96 -4.01 6.24
N LEU A 59 -1.21 -4.71 5.12
CA LEU A 59 -2.56 -5.12 4.75
C LEU A 59 -3.12 -6.13 5.76
N ASP A 60 -2.29 -7.09 6.20
CA ASP A 60 -2.66 -8.07 7.22
C ASP A 60 -3.05 -7.40 8.55
N ILE A 61 -2.24 -6.47 9.04
CA ILE A 61 -2.55 -5.66 10.24
C ILE A 61 -3.89 -4.92 10.09
N LYS A 62 -4.26 -4.50 8.86
CA LYS A 62 -5.53 -3.82 8.57
C LYS A 62 -6.71 -4.78 8.34
N GLY A 63 -6.50 -6.09 8.56
CA GLY A 63 -7.50 -7.15 8.43
C GLY A 63 -7.76 -7.58 7.00
N TYR A 64 -6.82 -7.34 6.08
CA TYR A 64 -6.90 -7.85 4.72
C TYR A 64 -6.09 -9.13 4.59
N ARG A 65 -6.67 -10.14 3.93
CA ARG A 65 -5.94 -11.34 3.52
C ARG A 65 -5.52 -11.19 2.06
N VAL A 66 -4.24 -11.40 1.80
CA VAL A 66 -3.68 -11.39 0.44
C VAL A 66 -3.29 -12.83 0.07
N THR A 67 -3.77 -13.30 -1.07
CA THR A 67 -3.43 -14.63 -1.61
C THR A 67 -2.76 -14.47 -2.96
N PHE A 68 -1.71 -15.26 -3.20
CA PHE A 68 -1.00 -15.36 -4.47
C PHE A 68 -1.06 -16.83 -4.93
N GLU A 69 -1.67 -17.08 -6.08
CA GLU A 69 -1.93 -18.43 -6.59
C GLU A 69 -1.99 -18.38 -8.13
N ASP A 70 -1.34 -19.32 -8.80
CA ASP A 70 -1.35 -19.45 -10.27
C ASP A 70 -1.03 -18.15 -11.04
N GLY A 71 -0.08 -17.37 -10.52
CA GLY A 71 0.32 -16.08 -11.10
C GLY A 71 -0.71 -14.95 -10.92
N GLN A 72 -1.81 -15.23 -10.22
CA GLN A 72 -2.82 -14.25 -9.85
C GLN A 72 -2.65 -13.82 -8.39
N TRP A 73 -3.18 -12.65 -8.08
CA TRP A 73 -3.31 -12.21 -6.70
C TRP A 73 -4.71 -11.74 -6.39
N LYS A 74 -5.09 -11.85 -5.11
CA LYS A 74 -6.39 -11.42 -4.61
C LYS A 74 -6.24 -10.85 -3.20
N VAL A 75 -6.89 -9.72 -2.95
CA VAL A 75 -7.01 -9.09 -1.64
C VAL A 75 -8.46 -9.19 -1.19
N VAL A 76 -8.69 -9.78 -0.01
CA VAL A 76 -10.02 -9.92 0.60
C VAL A 76 -10.08 -9.29 1.98
N LYS A 77 -11.26 -8.76 2.35
CA LYS A 77 -11.57 -8.32 3.72
C LYS A 77 -12.85 -9.02 4.17
N GLY A 78 -12.71 -10.00 5.06
CA GLY A 78 -13.79 -10.97 5.32
C GLY A 78 -14.17 -11.69 4.02
N ASN A 79 -15.46 -11.64 3.66
CA ASN A 79 -15.97 -12.26 2.44
C ASN A 79 -15.91 -11.36 1.20
N LEU A 80 -15.49 -10.09 1.34
CA LEU A 80 -15.44 -9.13 0.24
C LEU A 80 -14.13 -9.23 -0.54
N VAL A 81 -14.20 -9.37 -1.86
CA VAL A 81 -13.06 -9.21 -2.76
C VAL A 81 -12.84 -7.73 -3.04
N VAL A 82 -11.67 -7.23 -2.65
CA VAL A 82 -11.34 -5.80 -2.72
C VAL A 82 -10.58 -5.50 -4.01
N ALA A 83 -9.63 -6.36 -4.37
CA ALA A 83 -8.87 -6.26 -5.60
C ALA A 83 -8.34 -7.64 -6.00
N ARG A 84 -8.17 -7.84 -7.31
CA ARG A 84 -7.51 -9.00 -7.90
C ARG A 84 -7.01 -8.67 -9.30
N THR A 85 -6.11 -9.49 -9.83
CA THR A 85 -5.80 -9.56 -11.27
C THR A 85 -6.90 -10.29 -12.01
#